data_AF-Q5XQA3-F1
#
_entry.id   AF-Q5XQA3-F1
#
_cell.length_a   1.000
_cell.length_b   1.000
_cell.length_c   1.000
_cell.angle_alpha   90.00
_cell.angle_beta   90.00
_cell.angle_gamma   90.00
#
_symmetry.space_group_name_H-M   'P 1'
#
loop_
_entity.id
_entity.type
_entity.pdbx_description
1 polymer ?
#
loop_
_entity_poly.entity_id
_entity_poly.type
_entity_poly.pdbx_seq_one_letter_code
_entity_poly.pdbx_strand_id
1 'polypeptide(L)'
;MWCVPNLTPEFIARMYDLLELYERPYNPLEPVLGLDEKSKQLLDQIRPPIPLSPHYGIREDSEYIRKGTRNLFVAVEPKGKKRFVKVTEHRTKRDFAGVVKELIETEYAEATRLHLVTDNLNTHFSNAFYETFEPEEAKRILEKN
;
A
#
# COMPACT_ATOMS: atom_id res chain seq x y z
N MET A 1 13.35 -12.42 13.11
CA MET A 1 12.72 -13.43 13.97
C MET A 1 11.26 -13.48 13.56
N TRP A 2 10.81 -14.57 12.94
CA TRP A 2 9.39 -14.75 12.61
C TRP A 2 8.69 -15.18 13.90
N CYS A 3 8.03 -14.24 14.56
CA CYS A 3 7.18 -14.57 15.70
C CYS A 3 5.96 -15.31 15.16
N VAL A 4 5.86 -16.62 15.46
CA VAL A 4 4.61 -17.34 15.26
C VAL A 4 3.60 -16.72 16.25
N PRO A 5 2.50 -16.13 15.78
CA PRO A 5 1.56 -15.46 16.67
C PRO A 5 0.88 -16.48 17.58
N ASN A 6 0.45 -16.03 18.76
CA ASN A 6 -0.46 -16.80 19.59
C ASN A 6 -1.77 -16.99 18.83
N LEU A 7 -2.13 -18.25 18.55
CA LEU A 7 -3.34 -18.61 17.80
C LEU A 7 -4.58 -18.51 18.70
N THR A 8 -4.96 -17.28 19.05
CA THR A 8 -6.22 -17.02 19.77
C THR A 8 -7.42 -17.31 18.86
N PRO A 9 -8.63 -17.54 19.42
CA PRO A 9 -9.83 -17.70 18.62
C PRO A 9 -10.09 -16.54 17.65
N GLU A 10 -9.84 -15.29 18.09
CA GLU A 10 -9.96 -14.10 17.25
C GLU A 10 -8.95 -14.12 16.09
N PHE A 11 -7.69 -14.47 16.35
CA PHE A 11 -6.66 -14.56 15.31
C PHE A 11 -7.06 -15.59 14.25
N ILE A 12 -7.51 -16.77 14.68
CA ILE A 12 -7.93 -17.85 13.79
C ILE A 12 -9.11 -17.40 12.93
N ALA A 13 -10.12 -16.75 13.53
CA ALA A 13 -11.28 -16.24 12.80
C ALA A 13 -10.86 -15.24 11.72
N ARG A 14 -10.07 -14.21 12.07
CA ARG A 14 -9.61 -13.19 11.12
C ARG A 14 -8.70 -13.77 10.02
N MET A 15 -7.89 -14.78 10.36
CA MET A 15 -7.06 -15.48 9.39
C MET A 15 -7.93 -16.22 8.37
N TYR A 16 -8.95 -16.96 8.83
CA TYR A 16 -9.86 -17.67 7.92
C TYR A 16 -10.69 -16.71 7.06
N ASP A 17 -11.17 -15.59 7.61
CA ASP A 17 -11.88 -14.55 6.83
C ASP A 17 -11.02 -14.04 5.67
N LEU A 18 -9.72 -13.79 5.93
CA LEU A 18 -8.77 -13.38 4.89
C LEU A 18 -8.52 -14.49 3.87
N LEU A 19 -8.31 -15.73 4.31
CA LEU A 19 -8.09 -16.86 3.40
C LEU A 19 -9.30 -17.07 2.49
N GLU A 20 -10.51 -17.07 3.04
CA GLU A 20 -11.76 -17.20 2.28
C GLU A 20 -11.90 -16.08 1.25
N LEU A 21 -11.62 -14.83 1.64
CA LEU A 21 -11.62 -13.69 0.73
C LEU A 21 -10.64 -13.90 -0.45
N TYR A 22 -9.41 -14.33 -0.17
CA TYR A 22 -8.41 -14.59 -1.20
C TYR A 22 -8.70 -15.84 -2.03
N GLU A 23 -9.50 -16.79 -1.55
CA GLU A 23 -9.93 -17.98 -2.30
C GLU A 23 -10.98 -17.65 -3.36
N ARG A 24 -11.83 -16.63 -3.14
CA ARG A 24 -12.92 -16.22 -4.06
C ARG A 24 -12.45 -16.14 -5.52
N PRO A 25 -13.22 -16.64 -6.51
CA PRO A 25 -12.89 -16.48 -7.92
C PRO A 25 -12.63 -15.03 -8.30
N TYR A 26 -11.80 -14.80 -9.31
CA TYR A 26 -11.54 -13.45 -9.78
C TYR A 26 -12.84 -12.77 -10.24
N ASN A 27 -13.13 -11.60 -9.67
CA ASN A 27 -14.26 -10.76 -10.07
C ASN A 27 -13.77 -9.31 -10.22
N PRO A 28 -13.77 -8.73 -11.44
CA PRO A 28 -13.32 -7.36 -11.65
C PRO A 28 -14.23 -6.31 -11.02
N LEU A 29 -15.47 -6.65 -10.66
CA LEU A 29 -16.39 -5.76 -9.93
C LEU A 29 -16.19 -5.79 -8.42
N GLU A 30 -15.54 -6.85 -7.91
CA GLU A 30 -15.18 -7.01 -6.49
C GLU A 30 -13.71 -7.37 -6.31
N PRO A 31 -12.78 -6.50 -6.74
CA PRO A 31 -11.36 -6.80 -6.68
C PRO A 31 -10.85 -6.82 -5.23
N VAL A 32 -9.89 -7.72 -4.96
CA VAL A 32 -9.20 -7.87 -3.68
C VAL A 32 -7.79 -7.30 -3.80
N LEU A 33 -7.50 -6.27 -3.01
CA LEU A 33 -6.24 -5.54 -3.06
C LEU A 33 -5.51 -5.63 -1.73
N GLY A 34 -4.22 -5.98 -1.75
CA GLY A 34 -3.33 -5.68 -0.64
C GLY A 34 -2.79 -4.25 -0.78
N LEU A 35 -2.95 -3.41 0.25
CA LEU A 35 -2.38 -2.06 0.29
C LEU A 35 -1.39 -1.98 1.45
N ASP A 36 -0.17 -1.55 1.15
CA ASP A 36 0.92 -1.37 2.11
C ASP A 36 1.72 -0.10 1.77
N GLU A 37 2.49 0.39 2.74
CA GLU A 37 3.36 1.54 2.58
C GLU A 37 4.83 1.28 2.90
N LYS A 38 5.70 1.95 2.14
CA LYS A 38 7.15 1.88 2.35
C LYS A 38 7.80 3.24 2.29
N SER A 39 8.44 3.64 3.39
CA SER A 39 9.36 4.77 3.39
C SER A 39 10.62 4.43 2.59
N LYS A 40 10.97 5.29 1.62
CA LYS A 40 12.14 5.18 0.77
C LYS A 40 13.03 6.42 0.94
N GLN A 41 14.29 6.16 1.28
CA GLN A 41 15.32 7.20 1.27
C GLN A 41 15.67 7.58 -0.17
N LEU A 42 15.74 8.87 -0.42
CA LEU A 42 16.30 9.43 -1.64
C LEU A 42 17.79 9.66 -1.39
N LEU A 43 18.61 8.96 -2.18
CA LEU A 43 20.06 8.97 -2.02
C LEU A 43 20.69 9.55 -3.28
N ASP A 44 21.73 10.34 -3.06
CA ASP A 44 22.58 10.89 -4.12
C ASP A 44 24.02 10.46 -3.86
N GLN A 45 24.83 10.40 -4.91
CA GLN A 45 26.20 9.90 -4.83
C GLN A 45 27.14 11.03 -4.42
N ILE A 46 28.04 10.78 -3.46
CA ILE A 46 29.10 11.75 -3.13
C ILE A 46 30.09 11.84 -4.30
N ARG A 47 30.41 10.70 -4.91
CA ARG A 47 31.36 10.57 -6.02
C ARG A 47 30.65 9.99 -7.24
N PRO A 48 30.93 10.51 -8.45
CA PRO A 48 30.41 9.92 -9.68
C PRO A 48 30.80 8.44 -9.81
N PRO A 49 29.91 7.55 -10.28
CA PRO A 49 30.22 6.14 -10.49
C PRO A 49 31.34 5.97 -11.50
N ILE A 50 32.15 4.92 -11.28
CA ILE A 50 33.13 4.51 -12.29
C ILE A 50 32.36 3.77 -13.41
N PRO A 51 32.46 4.21 -14.68
CA PRO A 51 31.74 3.60 -15.79
C PRO A 51 32.07 2.12 -16.01
N LEU A 52 31.19 1.45 -16.74
CA LEU A 52 31.38 0.07 -17.21
C LEU A 52 32.70 -0.07 -17.99
N SER A 53 33.40 -1.17 -17.78
CA SER A 53 34.56 -1.58 -18.59
C SER A 53 34.45 -3.05 -18.97
N PRO A 54 35.24 -3.56 -19.95
CA PRO A 54 35.11 -4.94 -20.42
C PRO A 54 35.22 -6.03 -19.34
N HIS A 55 35.83 -5.73 -18.19
CA HIS A 55 36.05 -6.68 -17.10
C HIS A 55 35.31 -6.33 -15.80
N TYR A 56 34.64 -5.16 -15.74
CA TYR A 56 33.99 -4.68 -14.52
C TYR A 56 32.67 -3.99 -14.83
N GLY A 57 31.65 -4.31 -14.02
CA GLY A 57 30.38 -3.58 -13.94
C GLY A 57 30.56 -2.10 -13.55
N ILE A 58 29.47 -1.34 -13.59
CA ILE A 58 29.43 -0.01 -12.97
C ILE A 58 29.78 -0.16 -11.48
N ARG A 59 30.70 0.67 -10.98
CA ARG A 59 31.07 0.68 -9.56
C ARG A 59 30.61 1.98 -8.94
N GLU A 60 29.71 1.86 -7.98
CA GLU A 60 29.19 2.95 -7.17
C GLU A 60 29.89 2.93 -5.81
N ASP A 61 30.20 4.10 -5.27
CA ASP A 61 30.74 4.22 -3.91
C ASP A 61 29.63 3.92 -2.89
N SER A 62 30.01 3.39 -1.74
CA SER A 62 29.11 3.11 -0.62
C SER A 62 28.70 4.38 0.15
N GLU A 63 29.48 5.46 0.04
CA GLU A 63 29.15 6.75 0.65
C GLU A 63 28.09 7.51 -0.17
N TYR A 64 27.09 8.07 0.52
CA TYR A 64 25.96 8.73 -0.12
C TYR A 64 25.51 9.98 0.65
N ILE A 65 24.86 10.89 -0.07
CA ILE A 65 24.17 12.06 0.48
C ILE A 65 22.69 11.71 0.64
N ARG A 66 22.13 11.90 1.84
CA ARG A 66 20.68 11.79 2.05
C ARG A 66 19.99 13.03 1.52
N LYS A 67 19.03 12.84 0.61
CA LYS A 67 18.16 13.88 0.04
C LYS A 67 16.73 13.80 0.57
N GLY A 68 16.60 13.34 1.82
CA GLY A 68 15.31 13.15 2.48
C GLY A 68 14.68 11.78 2.20
N THR A 69 13.38 11.69 2.47
CA THR A 69 12.58 10.48 2.32
C THR A 69 11.27 10.77 1.61
N ARG A 70 10.73 9.76 0.94
CA ARG A 70 9.37 9.74 0.41
C ARG A 70 8.67 8.47 0.87
N ASN A 71 7.34 8.50 0.88
CA ASN A 71 6.54 7.32 1.13
C ASN A 71 5.98 6.76 -0.18
N LEU A 72 5.90 5.44 -0.28
CA LEU A 72 5.32 4.71 -1.39
C LEU A 72 4.11 3.95 -0.86
N PHE A 73 2.91 4.30 -1.28
CA PHE A 73 1.75 3.44 -1.15
C PHE A 73 1.68 2.52 -2.36
N VAL A 74 1.56 1.21 -2.12
CA VAL A 74 1.48 0.21 -3.19
C VAL A 74 0.23 -0.63 -2.95
N ALA A 75 -0.69 -0.58 -3.90
CA ALA A 75 -1.85 -1.47 -3.93
C ALA A 75 -1.62 -2.55 -4.98
N VAL A 76 -1.76 -3.83 -4.63
CA VAL A 76 -1.59 -4.97 -5.54
C VAL A 76 -2.87 -5.77 -5.59
N GLU A 77 -3.36 -6.03 -6.80
CA GLU A 77 -4.49 -6.93 -7.06
C GLU A 77 -3.94 -8.24 -7.63
N PRO A 78 -3.73 -9.29 -6.80
CA PRO A 78 -2.99 -10.48 -7.23
C PRO A 78 -3.65 -11.22 -8.39
N LYS A 79 -4.99 -11.37 -8.35
CA LYS A 79 -5.76 -12.10 -9.37
C LYS A 79 -6.00 -11.26 -10.64
N GLY A 80 -6.07 -9.94 -10.52
CA GLY A 80 -6.19 -9.02 -11.65
C GLY A 80 -4.87 -8.66 -12.33
N LYS A 81 -3.72 -9.06 -11.74
CA LYS A 81 -2.37 -8.82 -12.27
C LYS A 81 -2.05 -7.34 -12.48
N LYS A 82 -2.68 -6.47 -11.69
CA LYS A 82 -2.48 -5.02 -11.69
C LYS A 82 -1.87 -4.57 -10.36
N ARG A 83 -1.11 -3.48 -10.40
CA ARG A 83 -0.71 -2.73 -9.22
C ARG A 83 -0.90 -1.24 -9.44
N PHE A 84 -1.16 -0.53 -8.36
CA PHE A 84 -1.17 0.92 -8.28
C PHE A 84 -0.06 1.37 -7.33
N VAL A 85 0.62 2.47 -7.66
CA VAL A 85 1.68 3.04 -6.82
C VAL A 85 1.47 4.54 -6.71
N LYS A 86 1.41 5.05 -5.48
CA LYS A 86 1.41 6.48 -5.19
C LYS A 86 2.64 6.87 -4.39
N VAL A 87 3.38 7.86 -4.88
CA VAL A 87 4.45 8.50 -4.12
C VAL A 87 3.86 9.67 -3.36
N THR A 88 4.02 9.68 -2.04
CA THR A 88 3.60 10.78 -1.17
C THR A 88 4.79 11.31 -0.39
N GLU A 89 4.68 12.55 0.10
CA GLU A 89 5.71 13.11 0.97
C GLU A 89 5.69 12.48 2.36
N HIS A 90 4.50 12.14 2.85
CA HIS A 90 4.26 11.57 4.18
C HIS A 90 3.36 10.33 4.12
N ARG A 91 3.21 9.65 5.27
CA ARG A 91 2.32 8.50 5.48
C ARG A 91 1.28 8.79 6.56
N THR A 92 0.64 9.95 6.49
CA THR A 92 -0.38 10.36 7.46
C THR A 92 -1.71 9.67 7.17
N LYS A 93 -2.66 9.75 8.12
CA LYS A 93 -4.06 9.35 7.92
C LYS A 93 -4.67 9.99 6.67
N ARG A 94 -4.37 11.27 6.43
CA ARG A 94 -4.87 12.01 5.26
C ARG A 94 -4.29 11.47 3.96
N ASP A 95 -2.99 11.16 3.95
CA ASP A 95 -2.35 10.56 2.78
C ASP A 95 -2.97 9.20 2.46
N PHE A 96 -3.17 8.35 3.47
CA PHE A 96 -3.82 7.04 3.32
C PHE A 96 -5.26 7.17 2.80
N ALA A 97 -6.09 8.00 3.44
CA ALA A 97 -7.48 8.21 3.04
C ALA A 97 -7.58 8.78 1.61
N GLY A 98 -6.65 9.68 1.23
CA GLY A 98 -6.53 10.19 -0.14
C GLY A 98 -6.19 9.10 -1.16
N VAL A 99 -5.26 8.20 -0.83
CA VAL A 99 -4.92 7.06 -1.70
C VAL A 99 -6.10 6.12 -1.88
N VAL A 100 -6.81 5.78 -0.80
CA VAL A 100 -7.99 4.91 -0.89
C VAL A 100 -9.09 5.56 -1.73
N LYS A 101 -9.31 6.87 -1.58
CA LYS A 101 -10.23 7.61 -2.44
C LYS A 101 -9.84 7.53 -3.92
N GLU A 102 -8.57 7.75 -4.24
CA GLU A 102 -8.06 7.66 -5.63
C GLU A 102 -8.24 6.25 -6.22
N LEU A 103 -7.99 5.20 -5.41
CA LEU A 103 -8.25 3.82 -5.81
C LEU A 103 -9.73 3.61 -6.18
N ILE A 104 -10.65 4.09 -5.34
CA ILE A 104 -12.09 3.86 -5.47
C ILE A 104 -12.73 4.69 -6.60
N GLU A 105 -12.28 5.92 -6.78
CA GLU A 105 -12.88 6.88 -7.71
C GLU A 105 -12.23 6.88 -9.09
N THR A 106 -10.97 6.46 -9.19
CA THR A 106 -10.22 6.51 -10.45
C THR A 106 -9.82 5.11 -10.91
N GLU A 107 -9.02 4.39 -10.11
CA GLU A 107 -8.41 3.13 -10.57
C GLU A 107 -9.38 1.96 -10.68
N TYR A 108 -10.41 1.96 -9.82
CA TYR A 108 -11.47 0.95 -9.71
C TYR A 108 -12.85 1.62 -9.68
N ALA A 109 -13.03 2.67 -10.48
CA ALA A 109 -14.29 3.42 -10.55
C ALA A 109 -15.50 2.52 -10.83
N GLU A 110 -15.33 1.53 -11.73
CA GLU A 110 -16.36 0.58 -12.15
C GLU A 110 -16.62 -0.56 -11.15
N ALA A 111 -15.77 -0.76 -10.14
CA ALA A 111 -16.00 -1.77 -9.13
C ALA A 111 -17.23 -1.42 -8.30
N THR A 112 -18.03 -2.42 -7.91
CA THR A 112 -19.15 -2.24 -6.98
C THR A 112 -18.66 -2.23 -5.55
N ARG A 113 -17.59 -2.97 -5.26
CA ARG A 113 -16.94 -3.02 -3.95
C ARG A 113 -15.45 -3.28 -4.08
N LEU A 114 -14.63 -2.63 -3.27
CA LEU A 114 -13.19 -2.79 -3.24
C LEU A 114 -12.76 -3.45 -1.93
N HIS A 115 -12.33 -4.71 -1.96
CA HIS A 115 -11.87 -5.39 -0.75
C HIS A 115 -10.40 -5.03 -0.47
N LEU A 116 -10.17 -3.99 0.33
CA LEU A 116 -8.83 -3.59 0.77
C LEU A 116 -8.37 -4.40 1.99
N VAL A 117 -7.25 -5.11 1.82
CA VAL A 117 -6.53 -5.80 2.88
C VAL A 117 -5.32 -4.96 3.26
N THR A 118 -5.29 -4.50 4.50
CA THR A 118 -4.18 -3.75 5.10
C THR A 118 -3.69 -4.45 6.36
N ASP A 119 -2.56 -3.99 6.91
CA ASP A 119 -2.21 -4.32 8.28
C ASP A 119 -3.13 -3.58 9.29
N ASN A 120 -2.86 -3.77 10.58
CA ASN A 120 -3.64 -3.15 11.68
C ASN A 120 -3.07 -1.80 12.13
N LEU A 121 -2.38 -1.04 11.27
CA LEU A 121 -1.88 0.28 11.63
C LEU A 121 -3.05 1.22 11.97
N ASN A 122 -2.85 2.07 12.99
CA ASN A 122 -3.88 2.99 13.49
C ASN A 122 -4.41 3.99 12.43
N THR A 123 -3.70 4.16 11.32
CA THR A 123 -4.09 5.00 10.19
C THR A 123 -5.06 4.34 9.21
N HIS A 124 -5.27 3.01 9.31
CA HIS A 124 -6.11 2.25 8.38
C HIS A 124 -7.57 2.14 8.82
N PHE A 125 -7.89 2.63 10.01
CA PHE A 125 -9.24 2.56 10.55
C PHE A 125 -10.15 3.65 9.96
N SER A 126 -11.47 3.41 10.05
CA SER A 126 -12.51 4.29 9.51
C SER A 126 -12.40 5.75 9.98
N ASN A 127 -11.87 5.98 11.19
CA ASN A 127 -11.62 7.33 11.71
C ASN A 127 -10.71 8.17 10.81
N ALA A 128 -9.76 7.55 10.09
CA ALA A 128 -8.89 8.28 9.17
C ALA A 128 -9.68 8.97 8.04
N PHE A 129 -10.77 8.37 7.59
CA PHE A 129 -11.63 8.94 6.55
C PHE A 129 -12.46 10.10 7.10
N TYR A 130 -13.08 9.94 8.27
CA TYR A 130 -13.86 11.00 8.93
C TYR A 130 -13.02 12.18 9.42
N GLU A 131 -11.75 11.96 9.75
CA GLU A 131 -10.80 13.03 10.09
C GLU A 131 -10.27 13.77 8.83
N THR A 132 -10.47 13.21 7.63
CA THR A 132 -9.90 13.73 6.38
C THR A 132 -10.95 14.34 5.46
N PHE A 133 -12.14 13.76 5.38
CA PHE A 133 -13.22 14.16 4.47
C PHE A 133 -14.47 14.57 5.24
N GLU A 134 -15.37 15.28 4.56
CA GLU A 134 -16.71 15.55 5.10
C GLU A 134 -17.45 14.23 5.39
N PRO A 135 -18.31 14.17 6.43
CA PRO A 135 -18.92 12.91 6.89
C PRO A 135 -19.64 12.11 5.80
N GLU A 136 -20.36 12.76 4.90
CA GLU A 136 -21.06 12.15 3.78
C GLU A 136 -20.10 11.51 2.78
N GLU A 137 -18.97 12.17 2.52
CA GLU A 137 -17.94 11.66 1.64
C GLU A 137 -17.19 10.48 2.26
N ALA A 138 -16.78 10.61 3.52
CA ALA A 138 -16.14 9.52 4.26
C ALA A 138 -17.03 8.27 4.28
N LYS A 139 -18.33 8.45 4.53
CA LYS A 139 -19.31 7.36 4.50
C LYS A 139 -19.40 6.70 3.13
N ARG A 140 -19.52 7.48 2.05
CA ARG A 140 -19.58 6.94 0.67
C ARG A 140 -18.33 6.12 0.31
N ILE A 141 -17.15 6.60 0.71
CA ILE A 141 -15.88 5.90 0.48
C ILE A 141 -15.86 4.57 1.25
N LEU A 142 -16.26 4.58 2.52
CA LEU A 142 -16.30 3.39 3.37
C LEU A 142 -17.37 2.38 2.95
N GLU A 143 -18.50 2.81 2.37
CA GLU A 143 -19.53 1.90 1.86
C GLU A 143 -19.07 1.11 0.62
N LYS A 144 -18.15 1.69 -0.16
CA LYS A 144 -17.56 1.05 -1.34
C LYS A 144 -16.29 0.22 -1.01
N ASN A 145 -15.82 0.29 0.24
CA ASN A 145 -14.68 -0.48 0.78
C ASN A 145 -15.20 -1.72 1.55
#